data_AF-A0A7U3VRE0-F1
#
_entry.id   AF-A0A7U3VRE0-F1
#
_cell.length_a   1.000
_cell.length_b   1.000
_cell.length_c   1.000
_cell.angle_alpha   90.00
_cell.angle_beta   90.00
_cell.angle_gamma   90.00
#
_symmetry.space_group_name_H-M   'P 1'
#
loop_
_entity.id
_entity.type
_entity.pdbx_description
1 polymer ?
#
loop_
_entity_poly.entity_id
_entity_poly.type
_entity_poly.pdbx_seq_one_letter_code
_entity_poly.pdbx_strand_id
1 'polypeptide(L)'
;MTKPSKPRPPKSADRATAADLAATAATADTTDTADPSATRYVALLRGINVGGHARVPMETLRGLLTDMGGTAVRTHLQSGNAVFTHGEEEPEHLAAELEQRIRDELGLTVTCLVRTATDLRRVADANPFAMEGVNGSRFLVVFLSGPPPRDKLATLDPAVYAPDEFRAGEREIYAHFPDSIRNSKLAARFSDRWLGLTATARNWNTVVKLVELSGP
;
A
#
# COMPACT_ATOMS: atom_id res chain seq x y z
N MET A 1 -63.97 -39.10 -50.44
CA MET A 1 -63.29 -39.84 -49.35
C MET A 1 -63.46 -39.03 -48.07
N THR A 2 -64.50 -39.33 -47.28
CA THR A 2 -64.43 -40.04 -45.97
C THR A 2 -63.58 -39.26 -44.95
N LYS A 3 -64.19 -38.40 -44.11
CA LYS A 3 -64.66 -38.63 -42.71
C LYS A 3 -63.50 -38.87 -41.71
N PRO A 4 -63.68 -38.77 -40.38
CA PRO A 4 -64.47 -37.87 -39.50
C PRO A 4 -63.57 -37.35 -38.32
N SER A 5 -64.01 -36.52 -37.37
CA SER A 5 -64.49 -36.98 -36.06
C SER A 5 -64.54 -35.79 -35.07
N LYS A 6 -65.69 -35.60 -34.41
CA LYS A 6 -65.85 -34.98 -33.07
C LYS A 6 -66.35 -36.13 -32.17
N PRO A 7 -65.98 -36.25 -30.87
CA PRO A 7 -66.66 -35.44 -29.83
C PRO A 7 -65.91 -35.17 -28.48
N ARG A 8 -66.15 -33.97 -27.93
CA ARG A 8 -66.62 -33.57 -26.56
C ARG A 8 -66.11 -34.22 -25.23
N PRO A 9 -66.36 -33.58 -24.06
CA PRO A 9 -65.38 -33.13 -23.03
C PRO A 9 -65.50 -34.00 -21.73
N PRO A 10 -65.00 -33.65 -20.51
CA PRO A 10 -65.63 -32.61 -19.66
C PRO A 10 -64.77 -31.99 -18.49
N LYS A 11 -65.41 -31.02 -17.78
CA LYS A 11 -65.38 -30.70 -16.31
C LYS A 11 -64.05 -30.28 -15.66
N SER A 12 -63.89 -29.03 -15.20
CA SER A 12 -64.53 -28.30 -14.08
C SER A 12 -64.10 -28.76 -12.67
N ALA A 13 -63.56 -27.80 -11.90
CA ALA A 13 -63.48 -27.71 -10.43
C ALA A 13 -62.60 -28.79 -9.76
N ASP A 14 -61.83 -28.52 -8.70
CA ASP A 14 -61.99 -27.52 -7.66
C ASP A 14 -60.68 -27.38 -6.86
N ARG A 15 -60.55 -26.23 -6.20
CA ARG A 15 -59.85 -25.95 -4.93
C ARG A 15 -58.34 -26.17 -4.72
N ALA A 16 -57.74 -25.05 -4.34
CA ALA A 16 -56.44 -24.83 -3.71
C ALA A 16 -56.03 -25.84 -2.63
N THR A 17 -54.73 -26.10 -2.56
CA THR A 17 -54.01 -26.25 -1.28
C THR A 17 -52.60 -25.70 -1.45
N ALA A 18 -52.25 -24.75 -0.59
CA ALA A 18 -50.90 -24.25 -0.44
C ALA A 18 -50.09 -25.30 0.34
N ALA A 19 -49.00 -25.78 -0.24
CA ALA A 19 -47.86 -26.37 0.48
C ALA A 19 -46.70 -26.61 -0.50
N ASP A 20 -45.62 -25.86 -0.28
CA ASP A 20 -44.25 -26.39 -0.21
C ASP A 20 -43.62 -27.03 -1.47
N LEU A 21 -42.74 -26.30 -2.15
CA LEU A 21 -41.28 -26.52 -2.07
C LEU A 21 -40.57 -25.68 -3.14
N ALA A 22 -39.70 -24.81 -2.65
CA ALA A 22 -38.96 -23.80 -3.39
C ALA A 22 -37.88 -24.41 -4.29
N ALA A 23 -37.72 -23.78 -5.45
CA ALA A 23 -36.57 -23.96 -6.33
C ALA A 23 -35.29 -23.47 -5.64
N THR A 24 -34.31 -24.36 -5.55
CA THR A 24 -32.96 -24.06 -5.07
C THR A 24 -32.24 -23.15 -6.07
N ALA A 25 -32.13 -21.87 -5.73
CA ALA A 25 -31.13 -20.99 -6.31
C ALA A 25 -29.77 -21.37 -5.71
N ALA A 26 -28.84 -21.81 -6.56
CA ALA A 26 -27.46 -22.03 -6.19
C ALA A 26 -26.82 -20.68 -5.86
N THR A 27 -26.65 -20.41 -4.56
CA THR A 27 -25.74 -19.39 -4.07
C THR A 27 -24.32 -19.89 -4.27
N ALA A 28 -23.60 -19.28 -5.21
CA ALA A 28 -22.15 -19.39 -5.26
C ALA A 28 -21.61 -18.69 -4.00
N ASP A 29 -21.23 -19.50 -3.03
CA ASP A 29 -20.40 -19.10 -1.90
C ASP A 29 -18.98 -18.88 -2.43
N THR A 30 -18.66 -17.64 -2.80
CA THR A 30 -17.29 -17.24 -3.11
C THR A 30 -16.53 -17.16 -1.79
N THR A 31 -16.10 -18.32 -1.32
CA THR A 31 -15.05 -18.41 -0.32
C THR A 31 -13.76 -17.93 -0.97
N ASP A 32 -13.36 -16.72 -0.62
CA ASP A 32 -12.04 -16.13 -0.85
C ASP A 32 -10.99 -17.08 -0.25
N THR A 33 -10.58 -18.05 -1.06
CA THR A 33 -9.51 -18.96 -0.72
C THR A 33 -8.24 -18.18 -1.04
N ALA A 34 -7.74 -17.43 -0.06
CA ALA A 34 -6.47 -16.74 -0.16
C ALA A 34 -5.43 -17.74 -0.68
N ASP A 35 -4.88 -17.46 -1.86
CA ASP A 35 -3.77 -18.21 -2.41
C ASP A 35 -2.63 -18.13 -1.38
N PRO A 36 -2.16 -19.26 -0.83
CA PRO A 36 -1.11 -19.27 0.20
C PRO A 36 0.22 -18.68 -0.30
N SER A 37 0.37 -18.40 -1.59
CA SER A 37 1.51 -17.70 -2.19
C SER A 37 1.33 -16.19 -2.36
N ALA A 38 0.17 -15.63 -2.02
CA ALA A 38 -0.13 -14.21 -2.20
C ALA A 38 0.39 -13.36 -1.03
N THR A 39 1.32 -12.46 -1.33
CA THR A 39 1.88 -11.49 -0.38
C THR A 39 1.34 -10.10 -0.66
N ARG A 40 1.08 -9.33 0.40
CA ARG A 40 0.74 -7.92 0.26
C ARG A 40 1.97 -7.03 0.41
N TYR A 41 2.08 -6.08 -0.51
CA TYR A 41 3.19 -5.16 -0.63
C TYR A 41 2.73 -3.70 -0.53
N VAL A 42 3.67 -2.84 -0.18
CA VAL A 42 3.54 -1.40 -0.09
C VAL A 42 4.67 -0.76 -0.89
N ALA A 43 4.32 -0.04 -1.96
CA ALA A 43 5.25 0.73 -2.77
C ALA A 43 5.30 2.21 -2.32
N LEU A 44 6.51 2.71 -2.14
CA LEU A 44 6.83 4.03 -1.62
C LEU A 44 7.69 4.80 -2.63
N LEU A 45 7.04 5.53 -3.54
CA LEU A 45 7.72 6.35 -4.54
C LEU A 45 8.18 7.67 -3.93
N ARG A 46 9.32 8.18 -4.36
CA ARG A 46 9.89 9.43 -3.83
C ARG A 46 9.93 10.53 -4.86
N GLY A 47 9.67 11.76 -4.41
CA GLY A 47 9.90 12.97 -5.20
C GLY A 47 8.86 13.21 -6.31
N ILE A 48 7.75 12.49 -6.29
CA ILE A 48 6.67 12.65 -7.27
C ILE A 48 5.64 13.68 -6.80
N ASN A 49 5.01 14.38 -7.74
CA ASN A 49 3.91 15.32 -7.50
C ASN A 49 4.21 16.46 -6.49
N VAL A 50 5.48 16.78 -6.27
CA VAL A 50 5.94 17.87 -5.41
C VAL A 50 6.52 19.01 -6.26
N GLY A 51 6.17 20.25 -5.93
CA GLY A 51 6.69 21.43 -6.65
C GLY A 51 6.36 21.49 -8.15
N GLY A 52 5.38 20.71 -8.62
CA GLY A 52 5.00 20.63 -10.03
C GLY A 52 5.86 19.70 -10.90
N HIS A 53 6.88 19.04 -10.32
CA HIS A 53 7.77 18.11 -11.01
C HIS A 53 7.32 16.65 -10.85
N ALA A 54 7.86 15.77 -11.71
CA ALA A 54 7.64 14.32 -11.69
C ALA A 54 6.16 13.94 -11.48
N ARG A 55 5.32 14.38 -12.42
CA ARG A 55 3.86 14.18 -12.33
C ARG A 55 3.53 12.72 -12.61
N VAL A 56 3.08 12.02 -11.59
CA VAL A 56 2.61 10.64 -11.69
C VAL A 56 1.14 10.63 -11.26
N PRO A 57 0.19 10.53 -12.21
CA PRO A 57 -1.21 10.34 -11.86
C PRO A 57 -1.38 9.04 -11.07
N MET A 58 -2.09 9.08 -9.94
CA MET A 58 -2.28 7.88 -9.12
C MET A 58 -3.09 6.79 -9.86
N GLU A 59 -3.90 7.17 -10.84
CA GLU A 59 -4.57 6.22 -11.74
C GLU A 59 -3.59 5.45 -12.60
N THR A 60 -2.64 6.14 -13.24
CA THR A 60 -1.55 5.49 -13.97
C THR A 60 -0.75 4.59 -13.06
N LEU A 61 -0.38 5.03 -11.84
CA LEU A 61 0.33 4.18 -10.88
C LEU A 61 -0.44 2.88 -10.56
N ARG A 62 -1.76 2.96 -10.38
CA ARG A 62 -2.59 1.77 -10.16
C ARG A 62 -2.62 0.85 -11.38
N GLY A 63 -2.71 1.42 -12.59
CA GLY A 63 -2.64 0.66 -13.84
C GLY A 63 -1.33 -0.11 -13.97
N LEU A 64 -0.20 0.58 -13.81
CA LEU A 64 1.13 -0.05 -13.89
C LEU A 64 1.30 -1.20 -12.89
N LEU A 65 0.85 -1.01 -11.63
CA LEU A 65 0.88 -2.07 -10.63
C LEU A 65 -0.03 -3.25 -11.00
N THR A 66 -1.16 -2.99 -11.66
CA THR A 66 -2.07 -4.03 -12.14
C THR A 66 -1.46 -4.81 -13.30
N ASP A 67 -0.80 -4.11 -14.23
CA ASP A 67 -0.13 -4.70 -15.39
C ASP A 67 1.07 -5.58 -14.98
N MET A 68 1.70 -5.26 -13.85
CA MET A 68 2.72 -6.09 -13.20
C MET A 68 2.14 -7.35 -12.53
N GLY A 69 0.84 -7.62 -12.66
CA GLY A 69 0.16 -8.75 -11.99
C GLY A 69 -0.32 -8.44 -10.57
N GLY A 70 -0.21 -7.18 -10.14
CA GLY A 70 -0.74 -6.74 -8.85
C GLY A 70 -2.26 -6.75 -8.82
N THR A 71 -2.82 -7.22 -7.71
CA THR A 71 -4.26 -7.23 -7.44
C THR A 71 -4.58 -6.40 -6.21
N ALA A 72 -5.87 -6.14 -5.95
CA ALA A 72 -6.34 -5.34 -4.81
C ALA A 72 -5.62 -3.98 -4.67
N VAL A 73 -5.20 -3.39 -5.80
CA VAL A 73 -4.35 -2.19 -5.82
C VAL A 73 -5.09 -0.98 -5.28
N ARG A 74 -4.49 -0.30 -4.31
CA ARG A 74 -4.99 0.93 -3.69
C ARG A 74 -3.86 1.94 -3.58
N THR A 75 -4.16 3.22 -3.79
CA THR A 75 -3.22 4.32 -3.56
C THR A 75 -3.68 5.19 -2.41
N HIS A 76 -2.73 5.74 -1.64
CA HIS A 76 -3.01 6.68 -0.57
C HIS A 76 -2.29 8.02 -0.83
N LEU A 77 -3.06 9.11 -0.86
CA LEU A 77 -2.61 10.46 -1.21
C LEU A 77 -1.97 10.53 -2.62
N GLN A 78 -1.34 11.65 -2.93
CA GLN A 78 -0.67 11.91 -4.21
C GLN A 78 0.85 11.77 -4.12
N SER A 79 1.40 11.45 -2.95
CA SER A 79 2.85 11.39 -2.70
C SER A 79 3.50 10.04 -3.04
N GLY A 80 2.79 9.17 -3.75
CA GLY A 80 3.34 7.89 -4.21
C GLY A 80 3.32 6.80 -3.15
N ASN A 81 2.15 6.54 -2.58
CA ASN A 81 1.94 5.39 -1.71
C ASN A 81 0.95 4.47 -2.37
N ALA A 82 1.32 3.21 -2.58
CA ALA A 82 0.43 2.19 -3.08
C ALA A 82 0.53 0.92 -2.24
N VAL A 83 -0.59 0.22 -2.12
CA VAL A 83 -0.71 -1.10 -1.51
C VAL A 83 -1.30 -2.03 -2.56
N PHE A 84 -0.75 -3.23 -2.71
CA PHE A 84 -1.21 -4.21 -3.68
C PHE A 84 -0.88 -5.62 -3.20
N THR A 85 -1.61 -6.60 -3.69
CA THR A 85 -1.33 -8.02 -3.50
C THR A 85 -0.62 -8.54 -4.75
N HIS A 86 0.37 -9.39 -4.59
CA HIS A 86 1.09 -10.05 -5.67
C HIS A 86 1.50 -11.46 -5.21
N GLY A 87 1.86 -12.35 -6.14
CA GLY A 87 2.57 -13.58 -5.74
C GLY A 87 3.84 -13.23 -4.97
N GLU A 88 4.34 -14.16 -4.16
CA GLU A 88 5.60 -13.97 -3.44
C GLU A 88 6.74 -13.62 -4.42
N GLU A 89 7.39 -12.50 -4.15
CA GLU A 89 8.47 -11.91 -4.93
C GLU A 89 9.35 -11.04 -4.02
N GLU A 90 10.61 -10.87 -4.41
CA GLU A 90 11.54 -9.99 -3.72
C GLU A 90 11.11 -8.53 -3.88
N PRO A 91 10.96 -7.76 -2.78
CA PRO A 91 10.54 -6.36 -2.85
C PRO A 91 11.41 -5.50 -3.77
N GLU A 92 12.72 -5.77 -3.81
CA GLU A 92 13.68 -5.07 -4.66
C GLU A 92 13.41 -5.30 -6.16
N HIS A 93 12.93 -6.48 -6.57
CA HIS A 93 12.53 -6.74 -7.95
C HIS A 93 11.26 -5.96 -8.33
N LEU A 94 10.24 -6.00 -7.46
CA LEU A 94 9.00 -5.24 -7.66
C LEU A 94 9.27 -3.73 -7.75
N ALA A 95 10.20 -3.22 -6.93
CA ALA A 95 10.61 -1.82 -6.98
C ALA A 95 11.26 -1.48 -8.33
N ALA A 96 12.24 -2.29 -8.77
CA ALA A 96 12.96 -2.07 -10.01
C ALA A 96 12.05 -2.15 -11.24
N GLU A 97 11.14 -3.13 -11.28
CA GLU A 97 10.16 -3.24 -12.36
C GLU A 97 9.22 -2.02 -12.38
N LEU A 98 8.67 -1.61 -11.24
CA LEU A 98 7.79 -0.44 -11.18
C LEU A 98 8.48 0.85 -11.64
N GLU A 99 9.74 1.05 -11.22
CA GLU A 99 10.52 2.19 -11.70
C GLU A 99 10.74 2.13 -13.22
N GLN A 100 11.00 0.95 -13.78
CA GLN A 100 11.15 0.77 -15.22
C GLN A 100 9.86 1.07 -15.97
N ARG A 101 8.73 0.55 -15.51
CA ARG A 101 7.40 0.82 -16.08
C ARG A 101 7.07 2.31 -16.06
N ILE A 102 7.40 3.02 -14.99
CA ILE A 102 7.21 4.47 -14.88
C ILE A 102 8.12 5.23 -15.85
N ARG A 103 9.37 4.78 -16.03
CA ARG A 103 10.27 5.34 -17.05
C ARG A 103 9.70 5.17 -18.45
N ASP A 104 9.23 3.97 -18.77
CA ASP A 104 8.75 3.64 -20.11
C ASP A 104 7.43 4.35 -20.45
N GLU A 105 6.49 4.40 -19.50
CA GLU A 105 5.16 5.01 -19.71
C GLU A 105 5.18 6.54 -19.60
N LEU A 106 5.93 7.09 -18.65
CA LEU A 106 5.88 8.52 -18.31
C LEU A 106 7.16 9.28 -18.66
N GLY A 107 8.23 8.61 -19.09
CA GLY A 107 9.54 9.23 -19.30
C GLY A 107 10.19 9.74 -18.01
N LEU A 108 9.74 9.26 -16.84
CA LEU A 108 10.17 9.74 -15.54
C LEU A 108 11.12 8.77 -14.85
N THR A 109 12.27 9.27 -14.41
CA THR A 109 13.11 8.53 -13.47
C THR A 109 12.65 8.83 -12.05
N VAL A 110 12.00 7.84 -11.43
CA VAL A 110 11.54 7.90 -10.04
C VAL A 110 12.27 6.86 -9.21
N THR A 111 12.38 7.12 -7.91
CA THR A 111 12.88 6.13 -6.95
C THR A 111 11.71 5.49 -6.22
N CYS A 112 11.75 4.17 -6.06
CA CYS A 112 10.76 3.38 -5.33
C CYS A 112 11.44 2.51 -4.27
N LEU A 113 10.80 2.38 -3.11
CA LEU A 113 11.05 1.28 -2.18
C LEU A 113 9.77 0.47 -2.03
N VAL A 114 9.88 -0.84 -2.07
CA VAL A 114 8.77 -1.76 -1.77
C VAL A 114 9.03 -2.46 -0.44
N ARG A 115 7.97 -2.63 0.36
CA ARG A 115 7.96 -3.41 1.60
C ARG A 115 6.81 -4.40 1.61
N THR A 116 6.97 -5.51 2.31
CA THR A 116 5.83 -6.37 2.63
C THR A 116 4.95 -5.70 3.70
N ALA A 117 3.68 -6.08 3.76
CA ALA A 117 2.77 -5.66 4.82
C ALA A 117 3.30 -6.04 6.21
N THR A 118 3.92 -7.22 6.34
CA THR A 118 4.56 -7.70 7.56
C THR A 118 5.72 -6.79 8.00
N ASP A 119 6.60 -6.39 7.08
CA ASP A 119 7.68 -5.45 7.42
C ASP A 119 7.13 -4.08 7.81
N LEU A 120 6.13 -3.56 7.08
CA LEU A 120 5.53 -2.28 7.43
C LEU A 120 4.90 -2.30 8.83
N ARG A 121 4.28 -3.41 9.22
CA ARG A 121 3.74 -3.57 10.58
C ARG A 121 4.85 -3.65 11.62
N ARG A 122 5.91 -4.43 11.37
CA ARG A 122 7.11 -4.44 12.23
C ARG A 122 7.64 -3.03 12.45
N VAL A 123 7.73 -2.21 11.40
CA VAL A 123 8.15 -0.81 11.49
C VAL A 123 7.22 0.01 12.39
N ALA A 124 5.91 -0.17 12.29
CA ALA A 124 4.96 0.54 13.16
C ALA A 124 5.10 0.10 14.63
N ASP A 125 5.23 -1.21 14.89
CA ASP A 125 5.31 -1.78 16.23
C ASP A 125 6.64 -1.49 16.93
N ALA A 126 7.73 -1.35 16.16
CA ALA A 126 9.07 -1.10 16.68
C ALA A 126 9.38 0.38 16.95
N ASN A 127 8.40 1.29 16.83
CA ASN A 127 8.60 2.71 17.07
C ASN A 127 9.11 2.98 18.50
N PRO A 128 10.32 3.56 18.67
CA PRO A 128 10.93 3.78 19.98
C PRO A 128 10.49 5.09 20.66
N PHE A 129 9.53 5.83 20.11
CA PHE A 129 9.04 7.08 20.68
C PHE A 129 7.68 6.91 21.37
N ALA A 130 7.49 7.58 22.50
CA ALA A 130 6.15 7.78 23.04
C ALA A 130 5.36 8.67 22.09
N MET A 131 4.26 8.16 21.54
CA MET A 131 3.46 8.86 20.55
C MET A 131 2.28 9.66 21.15
N GLU A 132 2.11 9.62 22.47
CA GLU A 132 1.07 10.39 23.15
C GLU A 132 1.33 11.90 22.97
N GLY A 133 0.33 12.62 22.45
CA GLY A 133 0.43 14.05 22.17
C GLY A 133 1.35 14.43 20.99
N VAL A 134 2.00 13.47 20.33
CA VAL A 134 2.89 13.73 19.19
C VAL A 134 2.08 14.03 17.94
N ASN A 135 2.41 15.12 17.26
CA ASN A 135 1.83 15.42 15.94
C ASN A 135 2.46 14.49 14.88
N GLY A 136 1.72 13.46 14.46
CA GLY A 136 2.20 12.47 13.49
C GLY A 136 2.58 13.04 12.11
N SER A 137 2.16 14.27 11.76
CA SER A 137 2.64 14.94 10.54
C SER A 137 4.06 15.48 10.66
N ARG A 138 4.57 15.63 11.89
CA ARG A 138 5.92 16.09 12.25
C ARG A 138 6.84 14.95 12.70
N PHE A 139 6.37 13.72 12.58
CA PHE A 139 7.13 12.52 12.85
C PHE A 139 7.32 11.77 11.53
N LEU A 140 8.57 11.49 11.16
CA LEU A 140 8.92 10.76 9.94
C LEU A 140 9.44 9.36 10.27
N VAL A 141 9.06 8.42 9.42
CA VAL A 141 9.79 7.18 9.22
C VAL A 141 10.50 7.28 7.88
N VAL A 142 11.82 7.17 7.90
CA VAL A 142 12.68 7.17 6.73
C VAL A 142 13.04 5.72 6.41
N PHE A 143 12.37 5.15 5.40
CA PHE A 143 12.63 3.78 4.93
C PHE A 143 13.91 3.74 4.11
N LEU A 144 14.78 2.76 4.35
CA LEU A 144 16.09 2.65 3.73
C LEU A 144 16.24 1.37 2.91
N SER A 145 16.91 1.45 1.76
CA SER A 145 17.27 0.26 0.95
C SER A 145 18.10 -0.78 1.72
N GLY A 146 18.88 -0.37 2.71
CA GLY A 146 19.70 -1.25 3.57
C GLY A 146 19.67 -0.82 5.05
N PRO A 147 20.48 -1.45 5.92
CA PRO A 147 20.55 -1.09 7.33
C PRO A 147 21.05 0.36 7.53
N PRO A 148 20.55 1.11 8.52
CA PRO A 148 21.00 2.46 8.80
C PRO A 148 22.53 2.52 9.01
N PRO A 149 23.23 3.52 8.45
CA PRO A 149 24.68 3.66 8.61
C PRO A 149 25.00 4.17 10.02
N ARG A 150 25.05 3.27 10.99
CA ARG A 150 25.15 3.59 12.42
C ARG A 150 26.37 4.46 12.75
N ASP A 151 27.50 4.21 12.11
CA ASP A 151 28.72 5.02 12.30
C ASP A 151 28.52 6.47 11.86
N LYS A 152 27.86 6.70 10.72
CA LYS A 152 27.52 8.07 10.27
C LYS A 152 26.54 8.74 11.23
N LEU A 153 25.50 8.01 11.64
CA LEU A 153 24.49 8.52 12.57
C LEU A 153 25.09 8.89 13.94
N ALA A 154 26.07 8.13 14.42
CA ALA A 154 26.78 8.41 15.67
C ALA A 154 27.59 9.71 15.64
N THR A 155 27.89 10.26 14.45
CA THR A 155 28.55 11.57 14.33
C THR A 155 27.61 12.77 14.53
N LEU A 156 26.29 12.54 14.57
CA LEU A 156 25.31 13.60 14.77
C LEU A 156 25.15 13.88 16.26
N ASP A 157 25.63 15.04 16.71
CA ASP A 157 25.44 15.50 18.09
C ASP A 157 23.97 15.88 18.35
N PRO A 158 23.24 15.17 19.23
CA PRO A 158 21.85 15.46 19.53
C PRO A 158 21.62 16.90 20.04
N ALA A 159 22.57 17.48 20.77
CA ALA A 159 22.43 18.83 21.30
C ALA A 159 22.42 19.90 20.19
N VAL A 160 23.09 19.64 19.07
CA VAL A 160 23.12 20.55 17.90
C VAL A 160 21.80 20.53 17.13
N TYR A 161 21.08 19.41 17.17
CA TYR A 161 19.84 19.22 16.42
C TYR A 161 18.58 19.38 17.26
N ALA A 162 18.69 19.49 18.58
CA ALA A 162 17.56 19.74 19.46
C ALA A 162 16.71 20.94 18.98
N PRO A 163 15.37 20.84 19.01
CA PRO A 163 14.58 19.77 19.61
C PRO A 163 14.31 18.57 18.68
N ASP A 164 14.92 18.51 17.49
CA ASP A 164 14.74 17.37 16.59
C ASP A 164 15.48 16.14 17.13
N GLU A 165 14.80 14.99 17.10
CA GLU A 165 15.32 13.72 17.61
C GLU A 165 15.25 12.64 16.53
N PHE A 166 16.15 11.66 16.59
CA PHE A 166 16.06 10.47 15.75
C PHE A 166 16.53 9.21 16.47
N ARG A 167 16.02 8.06 16.05
CA ARG A 167 16.46 6.72 16.50
C ARG A 167 16.51 5.77 15.29
N ALA A 168 17.60 5.01 15.19
CA ALA A 168 17.78 4.03 14.10
C ALA A 168 17.08 2.70 14.45
N GLY A 169 16.24 2.23 13.53
CA GLY A 169 15.62 0.90 13.57
C GLY A 169 16.45 -0.14 12.84
N GLU A 170 15.75 -1.08 12.18
CA GLU A 170 16.38 -2.18 11.44
C GLU A 170 16.73 -1.77 10.00
N ARG A 171 15.73 -1.26 9.25
CA ARG A 171 15.87 -0.73 7.88
C ARG A 171 15.18 0.63 7.74
N GLU A 172 15.08 1.35 8.86
CA GLU A 172 14.39 2.63 8.96
C GLU A 172 15.05 3.55 9.98
N ILE A 173 14.81 4.86 9.84
CA ILE A 173 15.11 5.86 10.87
C ILE A 173 13.79 6.50 11.30
N TYR A 174 13.51 6.51 12.59
CA TYR A 174 12.43 7.26 13.20
C TYR A 174 12.96 8.65 13.55
N ALA A 175 12.27 9.71 13.13
CA ALA A 175 12.70 11.07 13.41
C ALA A 175 11.51 11.97 13.76
N HIS A 176 11.63 12.69 14.87
CA HIS A 176 10.61 13.61 15.36
C HIS A 176 11.12 15.05 15.23
N PHE A 177 10.27 15.93 14.68
CA PHE A 177 10.58 17.33 14.41
C PHE A 177 9.55 18.24 15.08
N PRO A 178 9.64 18.47 16.40
CA PRO A 178 8.60 19.15 17.17
C PRO A 178 8.16 20.48 16.56
N ASP A 179 9.10 21.23 15.99
CA ASP A 179 8.84 22.56 15.42
C ASP A 179 8.44 22.49 13.94
N SER A 180 9.30 21.93 13.07
CA SER A 180 9.06 21.90 11.61
C SER A 180 10.01 20.97 10.88
N ILE A 181 9.46 20.04 10.08
CA ILE A 181 10.26 19.22 9.15
C ILE A 181 10.94 20.10 8.09
N ARG A 182 10.22 21.07 7.51
CA ARG A 182 10.72 21.87 6.37
C ARG A 182 11.97 22.67 6.73
N ASN A 183 12.06 23.16 7.97
CA ASN A 183 13.14 24.02 8.42
C ASN A 183 14.20 23.25 9.22
N SER A 184 14.03 21.93 9.38
CA SER A 184 14.93 21.10 10.16
C SER A 184 16.27 20.91 9.46
N LYS A 185 17.35 21.20 10.19
CA LYS A 185 18.72 20.87 9.76
C LYS A 185 18.99 19.37 9.85
N LEU A 186 18.31 18.67 10.77
CA LEU A 186 18.43 17.22 10.92
C LEU A 186 17.81 16.49 9.73
N ALA A 187 16.65 16.93 9.23
CA ALA A 187 15.98 16.31 8.09
C ALA A 187 16.86 16.23 6.84
N ALA A 188 17.74 17.22 6.61
CA ALA A 188 18.71 17.20 5.51
C ALA A 188 19.73 16.05 5.58
N ARG A 189 19.98 15.51 6.79
CA ARG A 189 20.86 14.35 7.02
C ARG A 189 20.20 13.03 6.63
N PHE A 190 18.90 12.99 6.37
CA PHE A 190 18.22 11.78 5.90
C PHE A 190 18.08 11.70 4.38
N SER A 191 18.94 12.42 3.65
CA SER A 191 19.06 12.33 2.20
C SER A 191 19.95 11.16 1.78
N ASP A 192 19.69 10.62 0.58
CA ASP A 192 20.49 9.52 0.01
C ASP A 192 21.97 9.80 -0.02
N ARG A 193 22.33 11.04 -0.39
CA ARG A 193 23.72 11.46 -0.50
C ARG A 193 24.44 11.36 0.85
N TRP A 194 23.77 11.73 1.94
CA TRP A 194 24.39 11.68 3.26
C TRP A 194 24.42 10.24 3.79
N LEU A 195 23.29 9.53 3.69
CA LEU A 195 23.15 8.15 4.16
C LEU A 195 24.05 7.19 3.34
N GLY A 196 24.21 7.41 2.04
CA GLY A 196 24.80 6.46 1.10
C GLY A 196 23.86 5.31 0.75
N LEU A 197 22.55 5.51 0.93
CA LEU A 197 21.48 4.53 0.71
C LEU A 197 20.30 5.23 0.04
N THR A 198 19.52 4.50 -0.74
CA THR A 198 18.18 4.98 -1.12
C THR A 198 17.30 5.13 0.11
N ALA A 199 16.71 6.31 0.31
CA ALA A 199 15.88 6.66 1.46
C ALA A 199 14.54 7.31 1.06
N THR A 200 13.41 6.76 1.52
CA THR A 200 12.08 7.35 1.28
C THR A 200 11.41 7.68 2.61
N ALA A 201 11.11 8.96 2.84
CA ALA A 201 10.45 9.41 4.07
C ALA A 201 8.92 9.42 3.93
N ARG A 202 8.23 8.98 4.99
CA ARG A 202 6.78 9.12 5.19
C ARG A 202 6.49 9.62 6.59
N ASN A 203 5.47 10.47 6.73
CA ASN A 203 5.05 10.86 8.06
C ASN A 203 4.30 9.72 8.76
N TRP A 204 4.20 9.79 10.08
CA TRP A 204 3.61 8.73 10.90
C TRP A 204 2.15 8.45 10.52
N ASN A 205 1.37 9.50 10.23
CA ASN A 205 -0.03 9.33 9.81
C ASN A 205 -0.15 8.49 8.54
N THR A 206 0.76 8.69 7.58
CA THR A 206 0.83 7.87 6.37
C THR A 206 1.24 6.43 6.69
N VAL A 207 2.22 6.21 7.56
CA VAL A 207 2.64 4.86 7.95
C VAL A 207 1.49 4.09 8.58
N VAL A 208 0.82 4.67 9.58
CA VAL A 208 -0.36 4.07 10.22
C VAL A 208 -1.44 3.78 9.20
N LYS A 209 -1.72 4.72 8.28
CA LYS A 209 -2.74 4.51 7.26
C LYS A 209 -2.38 3.40 6.28
N LEU A 210 -1.11 3.25 5.94
CA LEU A 210 -0.65 2.17 5.08
C LEU A 210 -0.74 0.83 5.79
N VAL A 211 -0.44 0.74 7.08
CA VAL A 211 -0.68 -0.49 7.88
C VAL A 211 -2.15 -0.88 7.81
N GLU A 212 -3.09 0.05 8.03
CA GLU A 212 -4.53 -0.22 7.92
C GLU A 212 -4.93 -0.73 6.52
N LEU A 213 -4.44 -0.07 5.46
CA LEU A 213 -4.73 -0.46 4.07
C LEU A 213 -4.08 -1.79 3.67
N SER A 214 -3.05 -2.21 4.41
CA SER A 214 -2.36 -3.47 4.22
C SER A 214 -3.12 -4.66 4.81
N GLY A 215 -4.24 -4.43 5.50
CA GLY A 215 -4.95 -5.50 6.18
C GLY A 215 -4.18 -6.04 7.40
N PRO A 216 -4.68 -7.12 8.03
CA PRO A 216 -4.04 -7.81 9.15
C PRO A 216 -2.84 -8.66 8.73
#